data_AF-A0A7N2RE38-F1
#
_entry.id   AF-A0A7N2RE38-F1
#
_cell.length_a   1.000
_cell.length_b   1.000
_cell.length_c   1.000
_cell.angle_alpha   90.00
_cell.angle_beta   90.00
_cell.angle_gamma   90.00
#
_symmetry.space_group_name_H-M   'P 1'
#
loop_
_entity.id
_entity.type
_entity.pdbx_description
1 polymer ?
#
loop_
_entity_poly.entity_id
_entity_poly.type
_entity_poly.pdbx_seq_one_letter_code
_entity_poly.pdbx_strand_id
1 'polypeptide(L)'
;MHKIIRRAFQDDKQEAVHLQYHTRYQEQMSHWPEQAVNIIMKWLTGRNPSLVVADFGCGDARLAKNVKNKVFSLDLVTNDPSVIVCDMSNTPPFTHRD
;
A
#
# COMPACT_ATOMS: atom_id res chain seq x y z
N MET A 1 10.09 3.64 24.84
CA MET A 1 9.86 3.99 23.42
C MET A 1 9.02 2.95 22.64
N HIS A 2 9.25 1.63 22.78
CA HIS A 2 8.51 0.58 22.04
C HIS A 2 7.00 0.42 22.35
N LYS A 3 6.47 1.05 23.41
CA LYS A 3 5.05 0.92 23.81
C LYS A 3 4.12 2.01 23.26
N ILE A 4 4.67 3.10 22.69
CA ILE A 4 3.87 4.24 22.23
C ILE A 4 3.28 3.95 20.84
N ILE A 5 4.03 3.30 19.96
CA ILE A 5 3.59 2.99 18.59
C ILE A 5 2.46 1.94 18.58
N ARG A 6 2.48 0.96 19.49
CA ARG A 6 1.44 -0.10 19.56
C ARG A 6 0.05 0.40 19.97
N ARG A 7 -0.05 1.57 20.61
CA ARG A 7 -1.32 2.06 21.17
C ARG A 7 -2.07 3.02 20.23
N ALA A 8 -1.49 3.33 19.07
CA ALA A 8 -2.06 4.30 18.15
C ALA A 8 -3.08 3.69 17.15
N PHE A 9 -3.12 2.37 16.94
CA PHE A 9 -3.78 1.78 15.77
C PHE A 9 -5.19 1.19 16.01
N GLN A 10 -5.92 1.62 17.04
CA GLN A 10 -7.22 1.00 17.41
C GLN A 10 -8.41 1.97 17.57
N ASP A 11 -8.25 3.27 17.27
CA ASP A 11 -9.32 4.25 17.46
C ASP A 11 -9.94 4.70 16.12
N ASP A 12 -11.27 4.84 16.07
CA ASP A 12 -12.06 5.37 14.93
C ASP A 12 -11.55 6.71 14.37
N LYS A 13 -10.82 7.48 15.20
CA LYS A 13 -10.15 8.73 14.79
C LYS A 13 -9.06 8.51 13.75
N GLN A 14 -8.40 7.35 13.73
CA GLN A 14 -7.30 7.07 12.80
C GLN A 14 -7.80 6.77 11.39
N GLU A 15 -8.92 6.05 11.25
CA GLU A 15 -9.52 5.81 9.94
C GLU A 15 -9.92 7.12 9.26
N ALA A 16 -10.51 8.05 10.02
CA ALA A 16 -10.83 9.39 9.53
C ALA A 16 -9.59 10.20 9.13
N VAL A 17 -8.51 10.14 9.92
CA VAL A 17 -7.23 10.82 9.60
C VAL A 17 -6.57 10.20 8.37
N HIS A 18 -6.59 8.87 8.27
CA HIS A 18 -6.09 8.14 7.11
C HIS A 18 -6.87 8.52 5.85
N LEU A 19 -8.20 8.53 5.91
CA LEU A 19 -9.05 8.93 4.80
C LEU A 19 -8.73 10.37 4.37
N GLN A 20 -8.65 11.31 5.32
CA GLN A 20 -8.30 12.70 5.04
C GLN A 20 -6.91 12.84 4.39
N TYR A 21 -5.93 12.07 4.88
CA TYR A 21 -4.60 12.02 4.29
C TYR A 21 -4.67 11.53 2.84
N HIS A 22 -5.33 10.40 2.59
CA HIS A 22 -5.44 9.83 1.24
C HIS A 22 -6.19 10.74 0.27
N THR A 23 -7.28 11.38 0.70
CA THR A 23 -8.00 12.35 -0.14
C THR A 23 -7.06 13.46 -0.59
N ARG A 24 -6.35 14.11 0.35
CA ARG A 24 -5.42 15.20 0.03
C ARG A 24 -4.23 14.73 -0.79
N TYR A 25 -3.71 13.54 -0.51
CA TYR A 25 -2.62 12.96 -1.28
C TYR A 25 -3.04 12.72 -2.73
N GLN A 26 -4.22 12.15 -2.98
CA GLN A 26 -4.74 11.94 -4.34
C GLN A 26 -5.01 13.28 -5.05
N GLU A 27 -5.54 14.27 -4.35
CA GLU A 27 -5.69 15.64 -4.86
C GLU A 27 -4.35 16.25 -5.27
N GLN A 28 -3.29 16.08 -4.46
CA GLN A 28 -1.96 16.57 -4.81
C GLN A 28 -1.37 15.82 -6.00
N MET A 29 -1.50 14.48 -6.01
CA MET A 29 -1.00 13.63 -7.10
C MET A 29 -1.69 13.87 -8.44
N SER A 30 -2.94 14.33 -8.46
CA SER A 30 -3.67 14.59 -9.72
C SER A 30 -3.06 15.72 -10.54
N HIS A 31 -2.28 16.59 -9.89
CA HIS A 31 -1.56 17.70 -10.53
C HIS A 31 -0.15 17.31 -10.98
N TRP A 32 0.32 16.10 -10.67
CA TRP A 32 1.66 15.69 -11.07
C TRP A 32 1.67 15.37 -12.57
N PRO A 33 2.74 15.74 -13.29
CA PRO A 33 2.84 15.44 -14.72
C PRO A 33 2.91 13.93 -15.00
N GLU A 34 3.38 13.15 -14.03
CA GLU A 34 3.39 11.69 -14.06
C GLU A 34 3.33 11.16 -12.62
N GLN A 35 2.49 10.16 -12.38
CA GLN A 35 2.39 9.52 -11.06
C GLN A 35 3.43 8.41 -10.91
N ALA A 36 4.15 8.39 -9.79
CA ALA A 36 5.25 7.44 -9.56
C ALA A 36 4.83 5.96 -9.74
N VAL A 37 3.61 5.61 -9.33
CA VAL A 37 3.05 4.26 -9.52
C VAL A 37 2.96 3.85 -10.99
N ASN A 38 2.69 4.78 -11.92
CA ASN A 38 2.57 4.50 -13.35
C ASN A 38 3.93 4.15 -13.95
N ILE A 39 4.97 4.84 -13.50
CA ILE A 39 6.36 4.54 -13.84
C ILE A 39 6.73 3.13 -13.37
N ILE A 40 6.36 2.76 -12.14
CA ILE A 40 6.63 1.43 -11.57
C ILE A 40 5.83 0.34 -12.31
N MET A 41 4.54 0.58 -12.61
CA MET A 41 3.70 -0.34 -13.39
C MET A 41 4.29 -0.60 -14.78
N LYS A 42 4.73 0.45 -15.47
CA LYS A 42 5.40 0.34 -16.77
C LYS A 42 6.69 -0.47 -16.66
N TRP A 43 7.47 -0.22 -15.61
CA TRP A 43 8.72 -0.96 -15.35
C TRP A 43 8.46 -2.44 -15.08
N LEU A 44 7.43 -2.80 -14.31
CA LEU A 44 7.04 -4.18 -14.04
C LEU A 44 6.49 -4.89 -15.28
N THR A 45 5.70 -4.18 -16.10
CA THR A 45 5.11 -4.75 -17.33
C THR A 45 6.16 -5.20 -18.34
N GLY A 46 7.34 -4.56 -18.34
CA GLY A 46 8.48 -4.97 -19.16
C GLY A 46 9.29 -6.15 -18.60
N ARG A 47 8.85 -6.80 -17.52
CA ARG A 47 9.57 -7.87 -16.83
C ARG A 47 8.76 -9.16 -16.75
N ASN A 48 9.40 -10.20 -16.21
CA ASN A 48 8.76 -11.49 -16.02
C ASN A 48 7.58 -11.36 -15.03
N PRO A 49 6.36 -11.78 -15.42
CA PRO A 49 5.19 -11.75 -14.54
C PRO A 49 5.33 -12.66 -13.29
N SER A 50 6.30 -13.59 -13.28
CA SER A 50 6.58 -14.42 -12.10
C SER A 50 7.30 -13.69 -10.97
N LEU A 51 7.80 -12.46 -11.20
CA LEU A 51 8.37 -11.66 -10.12
C LEU A 51 7.28 -11.37 -9.08
N VAL A 52 7.60 -11.71 -7.83
CA VAL A 52 6.75 -11.44 -6.68
C VAL A 52 7.14 -10.07 -6.12
N VAL A 53 6.14 -9.21 -5.89
CA VAL A 53 6.33 -7.81 -5.49
C VAL A 53 5.72 -7.59 -4.11
N ALA A 54 6.40 -6.82 -3.26
CA ALA A 54 5.82 -6.25 -2.04
C ALA A 54 5.68 -4.74 -2.24
N ASP A 55 4.48 -4.21 -2.00
CA ASP A 55 4.11 -2.81 -2.16
C ASP A 55 3.83 -2.20 -0.79
N PHE A 56 4.82 -1.48 -0.24
CA PHE A 56 4.79 -0.93 1.11
C PHE A 56 4.21 0.48 1.12
N GLY A 57 3.13 0.69 1.87
CA GLY A 57 2.33 1.92 1.79
C GLY A 57 1.49 1.93 0.51
N CYS A 58 0.82 0.81 0.21
CA CYS A 58 0.14 0.58 -1.06
C CYS A 58 -1.12 1.44 -1.27
N GLY A 59 -1.64 2.09 -0.21
CA GLY A 59 -2.87 2.85 -0.22
C GLY A 59 -4.06 2.03 -0.74
N ASP A 60 -4.59 2.43 -1.89
CA ASP A 60 -5.72 1.80 -2.58
C ASP A 60 -5.34 0.56 -3.41
N ALA A 61 -4.14 0.00 -3.19
CA ALA A 61 -3.60 -1.17 -3.89
C ALA A 61 -3.57 -1.03 -5.42
N ARG A 62 -3.40 0.20 -5.91
CA ARG A 62 -3.40 0.51 -7.35
C ARG A 62 -2.36 -0.29 -8.13
N LEU A 63 -1.19 -0.58 -7.56
CA LEU A 63 -0.18 -1.39 -8.22
C LEU A 63 -0.68 -2.82 -8.48
N ALA A 64 -1.16 -3.50 -7.44
CA ALA A 64 -1.66 -4.87 -7.51
C ALA A 64 -2.82 -5.03 -8.52
N LYS A 65 -3.69 -4.03 -8.62
CA LYS A 65 -4.86 -4.04 -9.52
C LYS A 65 -4.52 -3.91 -10.99
N ASN A 66 -3.31 -3.48 -11.34
CA ASN A 66 -2.96 -3.07 -12.70
C ASN A 66 -1.77 -3.84 -13.30
N VAL A 67 -1.18 -4.79 -12.57
CA VAL A 67 -0.08 -5.64 -13.07
C VAL A 67 -0.43 -7.12 -12.97
N LYS A 68 0.22 -7.95 -13.79
CA LYS A 68 0.04 -9.41 -13.79
C LYS A 68 0.82 -10.12 -12.67
N ASN A 69 1.79 -9.43 -12.07
CA ASN A 69 2.62 -9.94 -11.00
C ASN A 69 1.78 -10.26 -9.76
N LYS A 70 2.22 -11.26 -8.97
CA LYS A 70 1.73 -11.42 -7.60
C LYS A 70 2.27 -10.27 -6.76
N VAL A 71 1.39 -9.37 -6.34
CA VAL A 71 1.72 -8.22 -5.50
C VAL A 71 1.12 -8.41 -4.11
N PHE A 72 1.97 -8.39 -3.09
CA PHE A 72 1.54 -8.26 -1.70
C PHE A 72 1.44 -6.79 -1.36
N SER A 73 0.22 -6.29 -1.22
CA SER A 73 -0.07 -4.90 -0.86
C SER A 73 -0.13 -4.77 0.66
N LEU A 74 0.66 -3.84 1.22
CA LEU A 74 0.73 -3.60 2.66
C LEU A 74 0.51 -2.13 2.97
N ASP A 75 -0.36 -1.86 3.93
CA ASP A 75 -0.57 -0.51 4.44
C ASP A 75 -0.91 -0.55 5.93
N LEU A 76 -0.79 0.61 6.58
CA LEU A 76 -1.06 0.77 8.00
C LEU A 76 -2.57 0.79 8.29
N VAL A 77 -3.36 1.32 7.36
CA VAL A 77 -4.83 1.39 7.40
C VAL A 77 -5.34 1.22 5.96
N THR A 78 -6.50 0.60 5.77
CA THR A 78 -7.08 0.42 4.43
C THR A 78 -8.55 0.02 4.51
N ASN A 79 -9.30 0.34 3.45
CA ASN A 79 -10.66 -0.16 3.23
C ASN A 79 -10.69 -1.30 2.20
N ASP A 80 -9.55 -1.65 1.62
CA ASP A 80 -9.44 -2.72 0.64
C ASP A 80 -9.11 -4.06 1.35
N PRO A 81 -10.00 -5.06 1.32
CA PRO A 81 -9.81 -6.31 2.04
C PRO A 81 -8.64 -7.16 1.49
N SER A 82 -8.10 -6.83 0.31
CA SER A 82 -6.94 -7.51 -0.26
C SER A 82 -5.60 -7.02 0.33
N VAL A 83 -5.61 -5.90 1.06
CA VAL A 83 -4.41 -5.29 1.64
C VAL A 83 -4.09 -5.92 3.00
N ILE A 84 -2.81 -6.24 3.21
CA ILE A 84 -2.28 -6.72 4.48
C ILE A 84 -2.07 -5.51 5.39
N VAL A 85 -2.93 -5.36 6.39
CA VAL A 85 -2.82 -4.29 7.38
C VAL A 85 -1.64 -4.56 8.32
N CYS A 86 -0.57 -3.76 8.21
CA CYS A 86 0.60 -3.86 9.08
C CYS A 86 1.44 -2.57 9.10
N ASP A 87 2.26 -2.42 10.16
CA ASP A 87 3.38 -1.50 10.15
C ASP A 87 4.49 -2.05 9.21
N MET A 88 4.83 -1.31 8.16
CA MET A 88 5.84 -1.72 7.18
C MET A 88 7.25 -1.91 7.79
N SER A 89 7.53 -1.34 8.97
CA SER A 89 8.78 -1.61 9.70
C SER A 89 8.77 -2.96 10.45
N ASN A 90 7.60 -3.57 10.61
CA ASN A 90 7.38 -4.86 11.26
C ASN A 90 6.42 -5.73 10.44
N THR A 91 6.80 -5.97 9.20
CA THR A 91 6.04 -6.72 8.20
C THR A 91 5.88 -8.19 8.60
N PRO A 92 4.66 -8.76 8.52
CA PRO A 92 4.49 -10.19 8.72
C PRO A 92 5.23 -10.98 7.63
N PRO A 93 5.69 -12.21 7.91
CA PRO A 93 6.31 -13.03 6.88
C PRO A 93 5.39 -13.19 5.67
N PHE A 94 5.93 -13.01 4.47
CA PHE A 94 5.26 -13.34 3.21
C PHE A 94 5.20 -14.85 3.05
N THR A 95 4.51 -15.55 3.95
CA THR A 95 4.16 -16.95 3.72
C THR A 95 3.26 -16.96 2.51
N HIS A 96 3.58 -17.78 1.51
CA HIS A 96 2.70 -18.09 0.40
C HIS A 96 1.33 -18.46 0.94
N ARG A 97 0.43 -17.48 1.07
CA ARG A 97 -1.00 -17.76 1.01
C ARG A 97 -1.24 -17.98 -0.47
N ASP A 98 -1.27 -19.25 -0.81
CA ASP A 98 -1.72 -19.76 -2.09
C ASP A 98 -3.17 -19.34 -2.34
#